data_AF-A0A937L339-F1
#
_entry.id   AF-A0A937L339-F1
#
_cell.length_a   1.000
_cell.length_b   1.000
_cell.length_c   1.000
_cell.angle_alpha   90.00
_cell.angle_beta   90.00
_cell.angle_gamma   90.00
#
_symmetry.space_group_name_H-M   'P 1'
#
loop_
_entity.id
_entity.type
_entity.pdbx_description
1 polymer ?
#
loop_
_entity_poly.entity_id
_entity_poly.type
_entity_poly.pdbx_seq_one_letter_code
_entity_poly.pdbx_strand_id
1 'polypeptide(L)'
;MRLIVLVVILIGTLACETSYQPKPKALLRLQYPLPQYTDAPASFSFGFEYNDWAELKGLQKKAPDLFYPDMKATLYLSYISVKDNIDSLLNDAYQLPGKHMIKAEEIPERVFIAPENRVYGTLFTVVGNAASQLQFFLTDSTDHFLMGSLYFYSKPNYDSIMPASKYVERDVIHLMETLRWKY
;
A
#
# COMPACT_ATOMS: atom_id res chain seq x y z
N MET A 1 31.33 -46.04 -48.18
CA MET A 1 31.70 -44.69 -47.71
C MET A 1 30.78 -43.57 -48.20
N ARG A 2 30.39 -43.51 -49.50
CA ARG A 2 29.48 -42.44 -50.01
C ARG A 2 28.08 -42.42 -49.38
N LEU A 3 27.50 -43.58 -49.02
CA LEU A 3 26.17 -43.66 -48.39
C LEU A 3 26.14 -43.13 -46.95
N ILE A 4 27.22 -43.32 -46.19
CA ILE A 4 27.33 -42.88 -44.79
C ILE A 4 27.40 -41.35 -44.72
N VAL A 5 28.11 -40.72 -45.66
CA VAL A 5 28.19 -39.26 -45.77
C VAL A 5 26.82 -38.64 -46.06
N LEU A 6 26.01 -39.28 -46.90
CA LEU A 6 24.64 -38.84 -47.21
C LEU A 6 23.70 -38.95 -46.01
N VAL A 7 23.82 -39.99 -45.19
CA VAL A 7 23.01 -40.18 -43.97
C VAL A 7 23.39 -39.15 -42.90
N VAL A 8 24.68 -38.83 -42.75
CA VAL A 8 25.14 -37.81 -41.78
C VAL A 8 24.67 -36.41 -42.18
N ILE A 9 24.63 -36.09 -43.49
CA ILE A 9 24.11 -34.81 -43.98
C ILE A 9 22.60 -34.67 -43.75
N LEU A 10 21.83 -35.76 -43.86
CA LEU A 10 20.38 -35.75 -43.67
C LEU A 10 19.96 -35.56 -42.20
N ILE A 11 20.78 -36.01 -41.24
CA ILE A 11 20.50 -35.84 -39.79
C ILE A 11 20.77 -34.40 -39.33
N GLY A 12 21.68 -33.67 -39.99
CA GLY A 12 22.03 -32.29 -39.65
C GLY A 12 20.93 -31.27 -39.90
N THR A 13 19.95 -31.56 -40.76
CA THR A 13 18.90 -30.58 -41.15
C THR A 13 17.65 -30.62 -40.28
N LEU A 14 17.54 -31.56 -39.32
CA LEU A 14 16.37 -31.70 -38.43
C LEU A 14 16.56 -31.07 -37.04
N ALA A 15 17.73 -30.50 -36.75
CA ALA A 15 18.08 -30.03 -35.40
C ALA A 15 17.65 -28.58 -35.07
N CYS A 16 16.84 -27.93 -35.91
CA CYS A 16 16.41 -26.56 -35.66
C CYS A 16 14.97 -26.52 -35.11
N GLU A 17 14.80 -26.94 -33.86
CA GLU A 17 13.62 -26.51 -33.09
C GLU A 17 13.90 -25.13 -32.51
N THR A 18 13.34 -24.10 -33.15
CA THR A 18 13.32 -22.75 -32.57
C THR A 18 12.30 -22.73 -31.44
N SER A 19 12.73 -23.08 -30.23
CA SER A 19 11.95 -22.89 -29.02
C SER A 19 11.71 -21.40 -28.81
N TYR A 20 10.57 -20.91 -29.29
CA TYR A 20 10.15 -19.53 -29.11
C TYR A 20 9.68 -19.35 -27.67
N GLN A 21 10.61 -19.07 -26.75
CA GLN A 21 10.21 -18.56 -25.43
C GLN A 21 9.60 -17.18 -25.63
N PRO A 22 8.31 -16.97 -25.30
CA PRO A 22 7.72 -15.66 -25.38
C PRO A 22 8.50 -14.73 -24.44
N LYS A 23 8.97 -13.60 -24.98
CA LYS A 23 9.64 -12.58 -24.17
C LYS A 23 8.71 -12.16 -23.03
N PRO A 24 9.23 -11.98 -21.80
CA PRO A 24 8.43 -11.46 -20.71
C PRO A 24 7.82 -10.13 -21.13
N LYS A 25 6.53 -9.92 -20.83
CA LYS A 25 5.85 -8.67 -21.15
C LYS A 25 6.59 -7.52 -20.47
N ALA A 26 7.07 -6.55 -21.25
CA ALA A 26 7.67 -5.35 -20.71
C ALA A 26 6.58 -4.54 -20.00
N LEU A 27 6.64 -4.49 -18.67
CA LEU A 27 5.85 -3.57 -17.87
C LEU A 27 6.61 -2.24 -17.74
N LEU A 28 5.88 -1.14 -17.68
CA LEU A 28 6.47 0.18 -17.45
C LEU A 28 7.16 0.18 -16.08
N ARG A 29 8.45 0.53 -16.02
CA ARG A 29 9.14 0.73 -14.75
C ARG A 29 8.67 2.07 -14.17
N LEU A 30 7.67 2.02 -13.30
CA LEU A 30 7.22 3.18 -12.54
C LEU A 30 8.31 3.54 -11.52
N GLN A 31 8.97 4.68 -11.75
CA GLN A 31 9.87 5.30 -10.79
C GLN A 31 9.16 6.53 -10.21
N TYR A 32 9.08 6.58 -8.89
CA TYR A 32 8.57 7.72 -8.15
C TYR A 32 9.75 8.53 -7.61
N PRO A 33 9.61 9.84 -7.42
CA PRO A 33 10.69 10.68 -6.92
C PRO A 33 11.04 10.33 -5.48
N LEU A 34 12.07 10.98 -4.95
CA LEU A 34 12.31 10.99 -3.52
C LEU A 34 11.22 11.84 -2.85
N PRO A 35 10.56 11.34 -1.81
CA PRO A 35 9.50 12.08 -1.13
C PRO A 35 10.09 13.29 -0.38
N GLN A 36 9.36 14.39 -0.38
CA GLN A 36 9.59 15.50 0.55
C GLN A 36 8.37 15.60 1.45
N TYR A 37 8.60 15.75 2.75
CA TYR A 37 7.56 15.72 3.75
C TYR A 37 7.32 17.12 4.31
N THR A 38 6.06 17.47 4.48
CA THR A 38 5.62 18.72 5.10
C THR A 38 4.57 18.46 6.16
N ASP A 39 4.51 19.34 7.15
CA ASP A 39 3.49 19.29 8.20
C ASP A 39 2.07 19.45 7.64
N ALA A 40 1.15 18.61 8.12
CA ALA A 40 -0.27 18.79 7.91
C ALA A 40 -0.79 20.05 8.64
N PRO A 41 -1.86 20.70 8.13
CA PRO A 41 -2.48 21.85 8.77
C PRO A 41 -2.80 21.61 10.25
N ALA A 42 -2.56 22.63 11.09
CA ALA A 42 -2.74 22.53 12.53
C ALA A 42 -4.21 22.37 13.00
N SER A 43 -5.18 22.38 12.09
CA SER A 43 -6.62 22.32 12.38
C SER A 43 -7.16 20.98 12.90
N PHE A 44 -6.41 19.88 12.76
CA PHE A 44 -6.84 18.54 13.19
C PHE A 44 -6.43 18.23 14.63
N SER A 45 -7.10 17.26 15.28
CA SER A 45 -6.79 16.77 16.64
C SER A 45 -5.48 15.97 16.76
N PHE A 46 -4.70 15.92 15.68
CA PHE A 46 -3.38 15.32 15.62
C PHE A 46 -2.54 16.10 14.59
N GLY A 47 -1.22 16.06 14.73
CA GLY A 47 -0.26 16.52 13.74
C GLY A 47 0.44 15.32 13.11
N PHE A 48 0.85 15.45 11.86
CA PHE A 48 1.63 14.44 11.13
C PHE A 48 2.28 15.11 9.92
N GLU A 49 3.33 14.50 9.40
CA GLU A 49 3.92 14.90 8.13
C GLU A 49 3.36 14.05 6.98
N TYR A 50 3.22 14.67 5.80
CA TYR A 50 2.74 14.01 4.60
C TYR A 50 3.56 14.39 3.38
N ASN A 51 3.54 13.52 2.37
CA ASN A 51 4.26 13.72 1.13
C ASN A 51 3.66 14.89 0.35
N ASP A 52 4.50 15.83 -0.11
CA ASP A 52 4.08 16.96 -0.94
C ASP A 52 3.55 16.57 -2.33
N TRP A 53 3.77 15.33 -2.74
CA TRP A 53 3.08 14.69 -3.87
C TRP A 53 1.62 14.31 -3.62
N ALA A 54 1.16 14.40 -2.38
CA ALA A 54 -0.24 14.21 -2.02
C ALA A 54 -0.95 15.56 -1.87
N GLU A 55 -2.17 15.62 -2.39
CA GLU A 55 -3.09 16.72 -2.16
C GLU A 55 -4.00 16.39 -0.97
N LEU A 56 -4.01 17.24 0.05
CA LEU A 56 -4.98 17.12 1.13
C LEU A 56 -6.39 17.50 0.63
N LYS A 57 -7.35 16.60 0.84
CA LYS A 57 -8.77 16.80 0.56
C LYS A 57 -9.58 16.73 1.85
N GLY A 58 -10.73 17.40 1.87
CA GLY A 58 -11.65 17.31 3.01
C GLY A 58 -11.12 17.96 4.29
N LEU A 59 -10.43 19.10 4.19
CA LEU A 59 -9.90 19.85 5.36
C LEU A 59 -10.96 20.24 6.41
N GLN A 60 -12.23 20.23 6.03
CA GLN A 60 -13.37 20.48 6.92
C GLN A 60 -13.76 19.26 7.78
N LYS A 61 -13.24 18.07 7.46
CA LYS A 61 -13.45 16.84 8.23
C LYS A 61 -12.52 16.81 9.45
N LYS A 62 -12.74 15.84 10.34
CA LYS A 62 -11.86 15.59 11.50
C LYS A 62 -10.47 15.05 11.12
N ALA A 63 -10.35 14.46 9.93
CA ALA A 63 -9.09 14.00 9.34
C ALA A 63 -9.15 14.26 7.82
N PRO A 64 -8.05 14.70 7.20
CA PRO A 64 -7.99 14.91 5.76
C PRO A 64 -7.76 13.60 5.01
N ASP A 65 -8.23 13.54 3.76
CA ASP A 65 -7.83 12.47 2.85
C ASP A 65 -6.57 12.91 2.08
N LEU A 66 -5.62 12.00 1.84
CA LEU A 66 -4.42 12.26 1.04
C LEU A 66 -4.62 11.68 -0.35
N PHE A 67 -4.85 12.55 -1.34
CA PHE A 67 -5.03 12.16 -2.73
C PHE A 67 -3.70 12.22 -3.49
N TYR A 68 -3.31 11.14 -4.16
CA TYR A 68 -2.12 11.04 -5.00
C TYR A 68 -2.56 11.03 -6.48
N PRO A 69 -2.56 12.17 -7.19
CA PRO A 69 -3.14 12.28 -8.53
C PRO A 69 -2.47 11.36 -9.54
N ASP A 70 -1.14 11.32 -9.55
CA ASP A 70 -0.34 10.54 -10.50
C ASP A 70 -0.48 9.03 -10.30
N MET A 71 -0.85 8.61 -9.08
CA MET A 71 -1.09 7.22 -8.75
C MET A 71 -2.56 6.82 -8.85
N LYS A 72 -3.46 7.81 -9.05
CA LYS A 72 -4.92 7.64 -8.95
C LYS A 72 -5.31 6.90 -7.68
N ALA A 73 -4.71 7.31 -6.57
CA ALA A 73 -4.86 6.65 -5.29
C ALA A 73 -5.27 7.67 -4.22
N THR A 74 -6.05 7.21 -3.25
CA THR A 74 -6.40 8.02 -2.08
C THR A 74 -6.17 7.20 -0.82
N LEU A 75 -5.41 7.79 0.10
CA LEU A 75 -5.36 7.35 1.47
C LEU A 75 -6.44 8.10 2.24
N TYR A 76 -7.52 7.39 2.55
CA TYR A 76 -8.61 7.92 3.36
C TYR A 76 -8.24 7.84 4.83
N LEU A 77 -8.37 8.94 5.55
CA LEU A 77 -8.17 8.97 7.00
C LEU A 77 -9.50 9.21 7.72
N SER A 78 -9.71 8.50 8.81
CA SER A 78 -10.89 8.65 9.67
C SER A 78 -10.46 8.76 11.12
N TYR A 79 -10.80 9.89 11.74
CA TYR A 79 -10.50 10.13 13.16
C TYR A 79 -11.75 10.01 14.01
N ILE A 80 -11.63 9.25 15.10
CA ILE A 80 -12.68 8.97 16.07
C ILE A 80 -12.11 9.27 17.46
N SER A 81 -12.89 9.98 18.28
CA SER A 81 -12.58 10.15 19.71
C SER A 81 -13.00 8.90 20.46
N VAL A 82 -12.10 8.35 21.25
CA VAL A 82 -12.36 7.18 22.11
C VAL A 82 -13.24 7.62 23.29
N LYS A 83 -14.32 6.89 23.53
CA LYS A 83 -15.29 7.12 24.62
C LYS A 83 -15.82 5.78 25.11
N ASP A 84 -15.04 5.11 25.96
CA ASP A 84 -15.36 3.78 26.52
C ASP A 84 -15.66 2.70 25.46
N ASN A 85 -15.17 2.87 24.23
CA ASN A 85 -15.48 2.03 23.08
C ASN A 85 -14.22 1.51 22.36
N ILE A 86 -13.05 1.58 23.00
CA ILE A 86 -11.77 1.20 22.40
C ILE A 86 -11.77 -0.26 21.91
N ASP A 87 -12.35 -1.19 22.67
CA ASP A 87 -12.43 -2.60 22.30
C ASP A 87 -13.21 -2.81 21.01
N SER A 88 -14.30 -2.06 20.82
CA SER A 88 -15.10 -2.09 19.59
C SER A 88 -14.30 -1.54 18.42
N LEU A 89 -13.60 -0.41 18.61
CA LEU A 89 -12.79 0.21 17.57
C LEU A 89 -11.63 -0.70 17.13
N LEU A 90 -10.96 -1.35 18.09
CA LEU A 90 -9.92 -2.33 17.81
C LEU A 90 -10.49 -3.53 17.06
N ASN A 91 -11.61 -4.10 17.52
CA ASN A 91 -12.23 -5.22 16.83
C ASN A 91 -12.61 -4.86 15.37
N ASP A 92 -13.19 -3.68 15.15
CA ASP A 92 -13.50 -3.21 13.80
C ASP A 92 -12.23 -3.03 12.96
N ALA A 93 -11.18 -2.44 13.52
CA ALA A 93 -9.91 -2.21 12.83
C ALA A 93 -9.20 -3.52 12.44
N TYR A 94 -9.29 -4.58 13.25
CA TYR A 94 -8.73 -5.90 12.92
C TYR A 94 -9.65 -6.73 12.00
N GLN A 95 -10.97 -6.56 12.07
CA GLN A 95 -11.91 -7.33 11.24
C GLN A 95 -12.10 -6.74 9.83
N LEU A 96 -12.01 -5.42 9.67
CA LEU A 96 -12.24 -4.73 8.39
C LEU A 96 -11.27 -5.16 7.28
N PRO A 97 -9.96 -5.31 7.54
CA PRO A 97 -9.03 -5.86 6.55
C PRO A 97 -9.52 -7.20 5.99
N GLY A 98 -9.90 -8.14 6.88
CA GLY A 98 -10.39 -9.47 6.48
C GLY A 98 -11.66 -9.45 5.62
N LYS A 99 -12.61 -8.54 5.90
CA LYS A 99 -13.89 -8.46 5.15
C LYS A 99 -13.74 -7.89 3.74
N HIS A 100 -12.76 -7.01 3.50
CA HIS A 100 -12.58 -6.33 2.20
C HIS A 100 -11.49 -6.96 1.31
N MET A 101 -10.79 -7.98 1.81
CA MET A 101 -9.65 -8.60 1.14
C MET A 101 -9.90 -10.04 0.69
N ILE A 102 -11.13 -10.33 0.25
CA ILE A 102 -11.67 -11.65 -0.13
C ILE A 102 -10.81 -12.40 -1.19
N LYS A 103 -9.84 -11.74 -1.84
CA LYS A 103 -8.94 -12.29 -2.86
C LYS A 103 -7.44 -12.11 -2.57
N ALA A 104 -7.06 -11.66 -1.38
CA ALA A 104 -5.66 -11.53 -0.99
C ALA A 104 -5.04 -12.90 -0.77
N GLU A 105 -3.78 -13.06 -1.17
CA GLU A 105 -3.00 -14.27 -0.90
C GLU A 105 -2.45 -14.25 0.53
N GLU A 106 -2.09 -13.06 1.02
CA GLU A 106 -1.55 -12.85 2.36
C GLU A 106 -1.90 -11.44 2.87
N ILE A 107 -2.02 -11.31 4.20
CA ILE A 107 -2.25 -10.04 4.91
C ILE A 107 -1.15 -9.85 5.96
N PRO A 108 0.06 -9.41 5.59
CA PRO A 108 1.10 -9.17 6.57
C PRO A 108 0.71 -8.05 7.52
N GLU A 109 0.83 -8.32 8.82
CA GLU A 109 0.60 -7.36 9.90
C GLU A 109 1.92 -6.83 10.45
N ARG A 110 1.99 -5.53 10.68
CA ARG A 110 3.14 -4.85 11.29
C ARG A 110 2.67 -4.00 12.46
N VAL A 111 3.01 -4.44 13.67
CA VAL A 111 2.72 -3.69 14.90
C VAL A 111 3.63 -2.47 14.98
N PHE A 112 3.04 -1.34 15.34
CA PHE A 112 3.72 -0.06 15.52
C PHE A 112 3.58 0.40 16.98
N ILE A 113 4.71 0.72 17.61
CA ILE A 113 4.78 1.07 19.03
C ILE A 113 5.75 2.24 19.18
N ALA A 114 5.23 3.41 19.55
CA ALA A 114 6.00 4.62 19.85
C ALA A 114 5.56 5.19 21.21
N PRO A 115 6.06 4.63 22.33
CA PRO A 115 5.61 4.99 23.68
C PRO A 115 5.87 6.46 24.03
N GLU A 116 6.97 7.02 23.54
CA GLU A 116 7.35 8.42 23.74
C GLU A 116 6.32 9.41 23.19
N ASN A 117 5.59 9.01 22.14
CA ASN A 117 4.54 9.80 21.52
C ASN A 117 3.13 9.31 21.89
N ARG A 118 3.04 8.23 22.68
CA ARG A 118 1.79 7.49 22.97
C ARG A 118 1.05 7.10 21.69
N VAL A 119 1.77 6.61 20.69
CA VAL A 119 1.18 6.15 19.42
C VAL A 119 1.37 4.64 19.31
N TYR A 120 0.25 3.92 19.29
CA TYR A 120 0.21 2.46 19.16
C TYR A 120 -0.71 2.07 18.02
N GLY A 121 -0.39 1.03 17.29
CA GLY A 121 -1.27 0.59 16.21
C GLY A 121 -0.72 -0.57 15.39
N THR A 122 -1.40 -0.84 14.28
CA THR A 122 -1.01 -1.91 13.36
C THR A 122 -1.23 -1.45 11.93
N LEU A 123 -0.25 -1.78 11.08
CA LEU A 123 -0.30 -1.63 9.63
C LEU A 123 -0.56 -2.99 8.99
N PHE A 124 -1.60 -3.08 8.18
CA PHE A 124 -1.98 -4.24 7.37
C PHE A 124 -1.64 -3.94 5.92
N THR A 125 -0.89 -4.82 5.29
CA THR A 125 -0.60 -4.74 3.85
C THR A 125 -1.26 -5.88 3.13
N VAL A 126 -1.52 -5.70 1.84
CA VAL A 126 -2.16 -6.73 1.02
C VAL A 126 -1.20 -7.22 -0.06
N VAL A 127 -1.03 -8.53 -0.13
CA VAL A 127 -0.38 -9.18 -1.27
C VAL A 127 -1.47 -9.76 -2.17
N GLY A 128 -1.56 -9.24 -3.39
CA GLY A 128 -2.51 -9.68 -4.41
C GLY A 128 -3.61 -8.67 -4.76
N ASN A 129 -4.57 -9.14 -5.55
CA ASN A 129 -5.63 -8.30 -6.10
C ASN A 129 -6.72 -8.02 -5.05
N ALA A 130 -6.65 -6.87 -4.39
CA ALA A 130 -7.65 -6.41 -3.43
C ALA A 130 -8.14 -4.99 -3.71
N ALA A 131 -9.29 -4.66 -3.13
CA ALA A 131 -9.91 -3.33 -3.24
C ALA A 131 -9.07 -2.25 -2.54
N SER A 132 -8.48 -2.60 -1.40
CA SER A 132 -7.52 -1.76 -0.67
C SER A 132 -6.20 -2.51 -0.55
N GLN A 133 -5.09 -1.80 -0.73
CA GLN A 133 -3.75 -2.39 -0.70
C GLN A 133 -3.04 -2.21 0.65
N LEU A 134 -3.56 -1.31 1.49
CA LEU A 134 -2.99 -0.97 2.78
C LEU A 134 -4.11 -0.46 3.69
N GLN A 135 -4.13 -0.92 4.93
CA GLN A 135 -4.97 -0.38 5.99
C GLN A 135 -4.15 -0.23 7.27
N PHE A 136 -4.48 0.73 8.12
CA PHE A 136 -3.86 0.84 9.44
C PHE A 136 -4.81 1.48 10.44
N PHE A 137 -4.47 1.33 11.71
CA PHE A 137 -5.02 2.18 12.77
C PHE A 137 -3.91 2.61 13.72
N LEU A 138 -4.14 3.75 14.40
CA LEU A 138 -3.30 4.31 15.44
C LEU A 138 -4.17 4.82 16.59
N THR A 139 -3.70 4.69 17.82
CA THR A 139 -4.39 5.15 19.02
C THR A 139 -3.41 5.48 20.15
N ASP A 140 -3.81 6.34 21.08
CA ASP A 140 -3.16 6.50 22.38
C ASP A 140 -3.78 5.62 23.48
N SER A 141 -4.75 4.79 23.10
CA SER A 141 -5.57 3.92 23.95
C SER A 141 -6.63 4.64 24.81
N THR A 142 -6.62 5.97 24.90
CA THR A 142 -7.52 6.71 25.83
C THR A 142 -8.47 7.65 25.14
N ASP A 143 -8.00 8.47 24.20
CA ASP A 143 -8.76 9.62 23.67
C ASP A 143 -8.81 9.62 22.14
N HIS A 144 -7.78 9.11 21.49
CA HIS A 144 -7.58 9.25 20.06
C HIS A 144 -7.57 7.89 19.35
N PHE A 145 -8.31 7.81 18.23
CA PHE A 145 -8.27 6.68 17.32
C PHE A 145 -8.28 7.19 15.88
N LEU A 146 -7.24 6.85 15.12
CA LEU A 146 -7.10 7.19 13.71
C LEU A 146 -7.07 5.91 12.90
N MET A 147 -7.83 5.85 11.81
CA MET A 147 -7.80 4.78 10.83
C MET A 147 -7.39 5.31 9.47
N GLY A 148 -6.67 4.49 8.71
CA GLY A 148 -6.27 4.80 7.35
C GLY A 148 -6.53 3.63 6.41
N SER A 149 -6.95 3.92 5.18
CA SER A 149 -7.11 2.89 4.14
C SER A 149 -6.78 3.44 2.76
N LEU A 150 -5.91 2.72 2.04
CA LEU A 150 -5.43 3.09 0.71
C LEU A 150 -6.26 2.40 -0.36
N TYR A 151 -6.84 3.18 -1.27
CA TYR A 151 -7.57 2.68 -2.44
C TYR A 151 -6.95 3.21 -3.73
N PHE A 152 -6.91 2.36 -4.74
CA PHE A 152 -6.55 2.72 -6.11
C PHE A 152 -7.82 2.75 -6.97
N TYR A 153 -8.01 3.81 -7.76
CA TYR A 153 -9.17 3.95 -8.64
C TYR A 153 -9.05 3.16 -9.96
N SER A 154 -7.93 2.45 -10.16
CA SER A 154 -7.74 1.53 -11.28
C SER A 154 -8.29 0.14 -10.97
N LYS A 155 -8.70 -0.60 -12.01
CA LYS A 155 -9.03 -2.03 -11.88
C LYS A 155 -7.87 -2.77 -11.18
N PRO A 156 -8.13 -3.61 -10.16
CA PRO A 156 -7.07 -4.30 -9.42
C PRO A 156 -6.21 -5.16 -10.36
N ASN A 157 -4.99 -4.70 -10.59
CA ASN A 157 -3.92 -5.47 -11.20
C ASN A 157 -2.68 -5.25 -10.32
N TYR A 158 -2.42 -6.22 -9.45
CA TYR A 158 -1.39 -6.15 -8.43
C TYR A 158 -0.02 -5.72 -8.99
N ASP A 159 0.42 -6.31 -10.10
CA ASP A 159 1.72 -6.00 -10.70
C ASP A 159 1.82 -4.54 -11.18
N SER A 160 0.70 -3.95 -11.62
CA SER A 160 0.65 -2.53 -12.02
C SER A 160 0.64 -1.57 -10.84
N ILE A 161 0.00 -1.95 -9.73
CA ILE A 161 -0.20 -1.06 -8.57
C ILE A 161 0.87 -1.25 -7.50
N MET A 162 1.57 -2.38 -7.48
CA MET A 162 2.58 -2.69 -6.45
C MET A 162 3.64 -1.61 -6.30
N PRO A 163 4.23 -1.02 -7.37
CA PRO A 163 5.19 0.08 -7.20
C PRO A 163 4.58 1.29 -6.49
N ALA A 164 3.35 1.68 -6.85
CA ALA A 164 2.63 2.80 -6.24
C ALA A 164 2.28 2.49 -4.78
N SER A 165 1.80 1.27 -4.52
CA SER A 165 1.44 0.82 -3.18
C SER A 165 2.64 0.83 -2.25
N LYS A 166 3.81 0.36 -2.72
CA LYS A 166 5.05 0.38 -1.94
C LYS A 166 5.60 1.79 -1.73
N TYR A 167 5.32 2.71 -2.66
CA TYR A 167 5.63 4.12 -2.47
C TYR A 167 4.79 4.70 -1.33
N VAL A 168 3.46 4.58 -1.41
CA VAL A 168 2.54 5.11 -0.41
C VAL A 168 2.68 4.39 0.94
N GLU A 169 3.05 3.11 0.96
CA GLU A 169 3.35 2.40 2.21
C GLU A 169 4.48 3.08 2.99
N ARG A 170 5.54 3.56 2.32
CA ARG A 170 6.62 4.31 2.98
C ARG A 170 6.12 5.65 3.52
N ASP A 171 5.27 6.34 2.76
CA ASP A 171 4.67 7.60 3.21
C ASP A 171 3.74 7.39 4.41
N VAL A 172 3.01 6.27 4.46
CA VAL A 172 2.19 5.91 5.61
C VAL A 172 3.05 5.62 6.83
N ILE A 173 4.16 4.89 6.68
CA ILE A 173 5.07 4.62 7.79
C ILE A 173 5.63 5.94 8.34
N HIS A 174 6.06 6.85 7.46
CA HIS A 174 6.53 8.18 7.86
C HIS A 174 5.45 8.98 8.60
N LEU A 175 4.21 8.94 8.09
CA LEU A 175 3.04 9.54 8.77
C LEU A 175 2.87 8.95 10.18
N MET A 176 2.96 7.63 10.33
CA MET A 176 2.82 6.96 11.64
C MET A 176 3.94 7.36 12.60
N GLU A 177 5.18 7.49 12.12
CA GLU A 177 6.36 7.88 12.90
C GLU A 177 6.30 9.35 13.36
N THR A 178 5.78 10.23 12.52
CA THR A 178 5.66 11.68 12.79
C THR A 178 4.36 12.06 13.49
N LEU A 179 3.42 11.12 13.66
CA LEU A 179 2.14 11.42 14.26
C LEU A 179 2.26 11.87 15.72
N ARG A 180 1.60 12.97 16.06
CA ARG A 180 1.51 13.52 17.43
C ARG A 180 0.07 13.87 17.76
N TRP A 181 -0.45 13.36 18.87
CA TRP A 181 -1.79 13.69 19.37
C TRP A 181 -1.85 15.10 19.95
N LYS A 182 -3.02 15.75 19.88
CA LYS A 182 -3.29 17.04 20.51
C LYS A 182 -4.39 16.88 21.55
N TYR A 183 -4.07 17.25 22.79
CA TYR A 183 -4.95 17.18 23.97
C TYR A 183 -5.56 18.54 24.29
#